data_AF-U6DJU5-F1
#
_entry.id   AF-U6DJU5-F1
#
_cell.length_a   1.000
_cell.length_b   1.000
_cell.length_c   1.000
_cell.angle_alpha   90.00
_cell.angle_beta   90.00
_cell.angle_gamma   90.00
#
_symmetry.space_group_name_H-M   'P 1'
#
loop_
_entity.id
_entity.type
_entity.pdbx_description
1 polymer ?
#
loop_
_entity_poly.entity_id
_entity_poly.type
_entity_poly.pdbx_seq_one_letter_code
_entity_poly.pdbx_strand_id
1 'polypeptide(L)'
;MSTEVIHQVEEALDEDEKKMLLFLCRDVAADVAPLNVRDLLDILSERGVLSAMGLAELLYRVRRFDLLKRIFKMDKRAVEAHLLRHPGLISDYRVLMTEIGGNLENSDLSSLFFLMRDYLGRRKVAKDKSFLDLV
;
A
#
# COMPACT_ATOMS: atom_id res chain seq x y z
N MET A 1 15.38 10.16 5.11
CA MET A 1 15.92 9.41 3.94
C MET A 1 16.25 10.39 2.82
N SER A 2 17.02 9.99 1.82
CA SER A 2 17.30 10.87 0.66
C SER A 2 16.06 10.98 -0.23
N THR A 3 15.66 12.20 -0.57
CA THR A 3 14.55 12.53 -1.47
C THR A 3 14.70 11.89 -2.86
N GLU A 4 15.94 11.68 -3.30
CA GLU A 4 16.28 10.97 -4.55
C GLU A 4 15.77 9.52 -4.57
N VAL A 5 15.83 8.81 -3.44
CA VAL A 5 15.35 7.43 -3.33
C VAL A 5 13.83 7.36 -3.41
N ILE A 6 13.15 8.33 -2.78
CA ILE A 6 11.69 8.44 -2.82
C ILE A 6 11.22 8.70 -4.26
N HIS A 7 11.89 9.61 -4.97
CA HIS A 7 11.59 9.90 -6.37
C HIS A 7 11.78 8.66 -7.27
N GLN A 8 12.91 7.97 -7.11
CA GLN A 8 13.20 6.76 -7.89
C GLN A 8 12.17 5.65 -7.66
N VAL A 9 11.68 5.52 -6.42
CA VAL A 9 10.62 4.55 -6.10
C VAL A 9 9.31 4.97 -6.74
N GLU A 10 8.90 6.23 -6.60
CA GLU A 10 7.62 6.69 -7.15
C GLU A 10 7.54 6.56 -8.68
N GLU A 11 8.61 6.91 -9.40
CA GLU A 11 8.67 6.77 -10.86
C GLU A 11 8.65 5.30 -11.33
N ALA A 12 9.12 4.37 -10.50
CA ALA A 12 9.18 2.97 -10.86
C ALA A 12 7.87 2.22 -10.62
N LEU A 13 6.93 2.82 -9.88
CA LEU A 13 5.65 2.23 -9.55
C LEU A 13 4.58 2.61 -10.58
N ASP A 14 3.71 1.65 -10.90
CA ASP A 14 2.52 1.92 -11.70
C ASP A 14 1.39 2.53 -10.87
N GLU A 15 0.30 2.94 -11.53
CA GLU A 15 -0.82 3.61 -10.88
C GLU A 15 -1.59 2.72 -9.89
N ASP A 16 -1.62 1.40 -10.11
CA ASP A 16 -2.33 0.49 -9.20
C ASP A 16 -1.48 0.18 -7.96
N GLU A 17 -0.16 0.05 -8.14
CA GLU A 17 0.82 -0.03 -7.07
C GLU A 17 0.81 1.25 -6.21
N LYS A 18 0.70 2.42 -6.85
CA LYS A 18 0.57 3.71 -6.15
C LYS A 18 -0.70 3.79 -5.32
N LYS A 19 -1.86 3.38 -5.86
CA LYS A 19 -3.12 3.30 -5.10
C LYS A 19 -3.00 2.35 -3.92
N MET A 20 -2.35 1.20 -4.11
CA MET A 20 -2.11 0.23 -3.04
C MET A 20 -1.27 0.83 -1.91
N LEU A 21 -0.21 1.59 -2.22
CA LEU A 21 0.58 2.29 -1.20
C LEU A 21 -0.22 3.33 -0.44
N LEU A 22 -1.02 4.14 -1.14
CA LEU A 22 -1.90 5.13 -0.49
C LEU A 22 -2.87 4.44 0.48
N PHE A 23 -3.42 3.29 0.10
CA PHE A 23 -4.28 2.50 0.99
C PHE A 23 -3.53 1.97 2.21
N LEU A 24 -2.37 1.35 2.02
CA LEU A 24 -1.57 0.76 3.10
C LEU A 24 -1.18 1.81 4.15
N CYS A 25 -0.82 3.02 3.70
CA CYS A 25 -0.37 4.11 4.58
C CYS A 25 -1.51 4.95 5.16
N ARG A 26 -2.79 4.64 4.87
CA ARG A 26 -3.93 5.49 5.27
C ARG A 26 -4.01 5.73 6.78
N ASP A 27 -3.66 4.74 7.59
CA ASP A 27 -3.69 4.87 9.06
C ASP A 27 -2.53 5.73 9.59
N VAL A 28 -1.36 5.60 8.95
CA VAL A 28 -0.14 6.32 9.32
C VAL A 28 -0.20 7.78 8.88
N ALA A 29 -0.90 8.05 7.78
CA ALA A 29 -1.13 9.37 7.23
C ALA A 29 -2.54 9.90 7.53
N ALA A 30 -3.23 9.40 8.55
CA ALA A 30 -4.65 9.73 8.78
C ALA A 30 -4.95 11.23 8.96
N ASP A 31 -3.97 12.02 9.37
CA ASP A 31 -4.05 13.46 9.56
C ASP A 31 -3.68 14.28 8.30
N VAL A 32 -3.27 13.60 7.23
CA VAL A 32 -2.84 14.23 5.98
C VAL A 32 -3.63 13.61 4.82
N ALA A 33 -4.14 14.44 3.92
CA ALA A 33 -4.68 13.98 2.66
C ALA A 33 -3.60 14.16 1.57
N PRO A 34 -2.67 13.19 1.42
CA PRO A 34 -1.64 13.31 0.39
C PRO A 34 -2.30 13.28 -0.99
N LEU A 35 -1.85 14.17 -1.87
CA LEU A 35 -2.34 14.23 -3.25
C LEU A 35 -1.76 13.07 -4.07
N ASN A 36 -0.50 12.71 -3.82
CA ASN A 36 0.22 11.66 -4.52
C ASN A 36 1.13 10.83 -3.59
N VAL A 37 1.64 9.69 -4.07
CA VAL A 37 2.55 8.80 -3.32
C VAL A 37 3.84 9.51 -2.91
N ARG A 38 4.38 10.37 -3.79
CA ARG A 38 5.56 11.17 -3.47
C ARG A 38 5.32 12.04 -2.23
N ASP A 39 4.25 12.82 -2.24
CA ASP A 39 3.90 13.71 -1.12
C ASP A 39 3.71 12.90 0.17
N LEU A 40 3.04 11.74 0.08
CA LEU A 40 2.91 10.82 1.19
C LEU A 40 4.28 10.40 1.75
N LEU A 41 5.18 9.90 0.91
CA LEU A 41 6.49 9.41 1.33
C LEU A 41 7.38 10.53 1.88
N ASP A 42 7.33 11.72 1.26
CA ASP A 42 8.06 12.91 1.72
C ASP A 42 7.57 13.32 3.11
N ILE A 43 6.25 13.44 3.31
CA ILE A 43 5.64 13.78 4.60
C ILE A 43 5.98 12.75 5.69
N LEU A 44 5.91 11.46 5.37
CA LEU A 44 6.27 10.41 6.33
C LEU A 44 7.78 10.42 6.66
N SER A 45 8.63 10.78 5.69
CA SER A 45 10.08 10.95 5.90
C SER A 45 10.38 12.17 6.77
N GLU A 46 9.74 13.30 6.52
CA GLU A 46 9.88 14.54 7.30
C GLU A 46 9.45 14.36 8.76
N ARG A 47 8.40 13.58 8.99
CA ARG A 47 7.92 13.22 10.34
C ARG A 47 8.82 12.21 11.07
N GLY A 48 9.82 11.67 10.39
CA GLY A 48 10.70 10.62 10.93
C GLY A 48 10.01 9.26 11.10
N VAL A 49 8.80 9.09 10.56
CA VAL A 49 8.03 7.85 10.62
C VAL A 49 8.51 6.86 9.55
N LEU A 50 8.89 7.37 8.37
CA LEU A 50 9.41 6.55 7.28
C LEU A 50 10.91 6.31 7.43
N SER A 51 11.25 5.11 7.94
CA SER A 51 12.62 4.59 7.92
C SER A 51 12.92 3.85 6.62
N ALA A 52 14.21 3.55 6.38
CA ALA A 52 14.62 2.68 5.27
C ALA A 52 13.93 1.31 5.33
N MET A 53 13.74 0.75 6.53
CA MET A 53 13.00 -0.50 6.71
C MET A 53 11.50 -0.33 6.47
N GLY A 54 10.91 0.81 6.81
CA GLY A 54 9.52 1.11 6.49
C GLY A 54 9.28 1.18 4.98
N LEU A 55 10.18 1.83 4.23
CA LEU A 55 10.10 1.84 2.76
C LEU A 55 10.35 0.44 2.16
N ALA A 56 11.27 -0.34 2.74
CA ALA A 56 11.47 -1.73 2.34
C ALA A 56 10.22 -2.59 2.63
N GLU A 57 9.53 -2.38 3.75
CA GLU A 57 8.25 -3.04 4.02
C GLU A 57 7.21 -2.66 2.95
N LEU A 58 7.05 -1.37 2.64
CA LEU A 58 6.11 -0.93 1.61
C LEU A 58 6.36 -1.61 0.27
N LEU A 59 7.60 -1.62 -0.20
CA LEU A 59 7.99 -2.31 -1.43
C LEU A 59 7.75 -3.83 -1.37
N TYR A 60 7.95 -4.44 -0.20
CA TYR A 60 7.63 -5.84 0.02
C TYR A 60 6.12 -6.10 -0.10
N ARG A 61 5.26 -5.24 0.47
CA ARG A 61 3.79 -5.39 0.41
C ARG A 61 3.25 -5.23 -1.01
N VAL A 62 3.77 -4.28 -1.79
CA VAL A 62 3.40 -4.14 -3.22
C VAL A 62 4.13 -5.13 -4.14
N ARG A 63 4.91 -6.07 -3.57
CA ARG A 63 5.60 -7.15 -4.28
C ARG A 63 6.67 -6.68 -5.28
N ARG A 64 7.21 -5.47 -5.13
CA ARG A 64 8.30 -4.93 -5.94
C ARG A 64 9.68 -5.35 -5.42
N PHE A 65 9.92 -6.65 -5.53
CA PHE A 65 11.18 -7.27 -5.10
C PHE A 65 12.39 -6.87 -5.95
N ASP A 66 12.15 -6.43 -7.18
CA ASP A 66 13.14 -5.81 -8.05
C ASP A 66 13.73 -4.53 -7.43
N LEU A 67 12.87 -3.66 -6.90
CA LEU A 67 13.27 -2.40 -6.25
C LEU A 67 13.98 -2.67 -4.92
N LEU A 68 13.52 -3.66 -4.15
CA LEU A 68 14.19 -4.09 -2.92
C LEU A 68 15.64 -4.52 -3.17
N LYS A 69 15.88 -5.35 -4.19
CA LYS A 69 17.22 -5.79 -4.55
C LYS A 69 18.06 -4.65 -5.13
N ARG A 70 17.46 -3.79 -5.94
CA ARG A 70 18.19 -2.70 -6.62
C ARG A 70 18.62 -1.62 -5.64
N ILE A 71 17.70 -1.13 -4.81
CA ILE A 71 17.86 0.04 -3.94
C ILE A 71 18.42 -0.36 -2.58
N PHE A 72 17.80 -1.34 -1.91
CA PHE A 72 18.14 -1.71 -0.54
C PHE A 72 19.14 -2.86 -0.44
N LYS A 73 19.45 -3.54 -1.56
CA LYS A 73 20.26 -4.77 -1.58
C LYS A 73 19.71 -5.85 -0.65
N MET A 74 18.39 -5.86 -0.45
CA MET A 74 17.70 -6.83 0.40
C MET A 74 16.91 -7.82 -0.45
N ASP A 75 16.93 -9.08 -0.03
CA ASP A 75 16.03 -10.10 -0.56
C ASP A 75 14.73 -10.14 0.22
N LYS A 76 13.69 -10.71 -0.40
CA LYS A 76 12.37 -10.95 0.19
C LYS A 76 12.48 -11.55 1.62
N ARG A 77 13.31 -12.58 1.78
CA ARG A 77 13.52 -13.28 3.06
C ARG A 77 14.11 -12.39 4.16
N ALA A 78 14.94 -11.42 3.79
CA ALA A 78 15.55 -10.50 4.75
C ALA A 78 14.50 -9.55 5.32
N VAL A 79 13.58 -9.07 4.48
CA VAL A 79 12.46 -8.23 4.92
C VAL A 79 11.48 -9.03 5.77
N GLU A 80 11.10 -10.25 5.36
CA GLU A 80 10.25 -11.15 6.15
C GLU A 80 10.85 -11.44 7.54
N ALA A 81 12.13 -11.78 7.60
CA ALA A 81 12.82 -12.04 8.87
C ALA A 81 12.86 -10.81 9.79
N HIS A 82 12.89 -9.60 9.21
CA HIS A 82 12.83 -8.36 9.97
C HIS A 82 11.43 -8.10 10.54
N LEU A 83 10.39 -8.23 9.71
CA LEU A 83 8.99 -8.03 10.10
C LEU A 83 8.50 -9.06 11.13
N LEU A 84 9.11 -10.25 11.16
CA LEU A 84 8.85 -11.24 12.22
C LEU A 84 9.37 -10.81 13.60
N ARG A 85 10.37 -9.93 13.64
CA ARG A 85 11.05 -9.53 14.89
C ARG A 85 10.64 -8.14 15.37
N HIS A 86 10.15 -7.30 14.47
CA HIS A 86 9.79 -5.93 14.78
C HIS A 86 8.41 -5.61 14.19
N PRO A 87 7.56 -4.86 14.90
CA PRO A 87 6.30 -4.39 14.34
C PRO A 87 6.59 -3.55 13.10
N GLY A 88 5.82 -3.82 12.04
CA GLY A 88 5.90 -3.05 10.80
C GLY A 88 5.39 -1.63 10.97
N LEU A 89 5.66 -0.81 9.95
CA LEU A 89 5.05 0.50 9.77
C LEU A 89 3.54 0.38 9.52
N ILE A 90 3.12 -0.71 8.85
CA ILE A 90 1.75 -0.89 8.37
C ILE A 90 0.98 -1.80 9.33
N SER A 91 -0.27 -1.43 9.59
CA SER A 91 -1.15 -2.21 10.46
C SER A 91 -1.49 -3.57 9.83
N ASP A 92 -1.59 -4.61 10.66
CA ASP A 92 -1.97 -5.96 10.21
C ASP A 92 -3.34 -5.97 9.51
N TYR A 93 -4.24 -5.06 9.90
CA TYR A 93 -5.52 -4.86 9.22
C TYR A 93 -5.34 -4.42 7.76
N ARG A 94 -4.51 -3.40 7.50
CA ARG A 94 -4.28 -2.91 6.14
C ARG A 94 -3.62 -3.96 5.26
N VAL A 95 -2.66 -4.69 5.83
CA VAL A 95 -2.04 -5.86 5.19
C VAL A 95 -3.10 -6.88 4.78
N LEU A 96 -3.94 -7.31 5.73
CA LEU A 96 -4.97 -8.31 5.47
C LEU A 96 -5.95 -7.86 4.38
N MET A 97 -6.37 -6.59 4.40
CA MET A 97 -7.28 -6.07 3.38
C MET A 97 -6.62 -6.06 2.00
N THR A 98 -5.34 -5.71 1.90
CA THR A 98 -4.62 -5.78 0.62
C THR A 98 -4.44 -7.21 0.13
N GLU A 99 -4.15 -8.16 1.01
CA GLU A 99 -4.04 -9.59 0.67
C GLU A 99 -5.38 -10.17 0.21
N ILE A 100 -6.48 -9.85 0.89
CA ILE A 100 -7.83 -10.23 0.45
C ILE A 100 -8.10 -9.62 -0.93
N GLY A 101 -7.89 -8.31 -1.10
CA GLY A 101 -8.13 -7.62 -2.36
C GLY A 101 -7.32 -8.18 -3.53
N GLY A 102 -6.07 -8.58 -3.30
CA GLY A 102 -5.21 -9.19 -4.32
C GLY A 102 -5.61 -10.60 -4.74
N ASN A 103 -6.45 -11.29 -3.95
CA ASN A 103 -6.97 -12.62 -4.24
C ASN A 103 -8.38 -12.62 -4.85
N LEU A 104 -9.01 -11.45 -4.98
CA LEU A 104 -10.35 -11.32 -5.57
C LEU A 104 -10.25 -11.05 -7.07
N GLU A 105 -10.88 -11.90 -7.87
CA GLU A 105 -11.05 -11.65 -9.29
C GLU A 105 -12.22 -10.69 -9.56
N ASN A 106 -12.32 -10.16 -10.78
CA ASN A 106 -13.41 -9.25 -11.16
C ASN A 106 -14.81 -9.85 -10.97
N SER A 107 -14.95 -11.17 -11.15
CA SER A 107 -16.18 -11.92 -10.87
C SER A 107 -16.52 -11.94 -9.37
N ASP A 108 -15.51 -12.06 -8.52
CA ASP A 108 -15.68 -12.08 -7.07
C ASP A 108 -16.05 -10.68 -6.57
N LEU A 109 -15.43 -9.64 -7.12
CA LEU A 109 -15.80 -8.24 -6.84
C LEU A 109 -17.25 -7.98 -7.23
N SER A 110 -17.66 -8.44 -8.42
CA SER A 110 -19.05 -8.30 -8.88
C SER A 110 -20.03 -9.01 -7.94
N SER A 111 -19.70 -10.23 -7.51
CA SER A 111 -20.47 -11.00 -6.53
C SER A 111 -20.56 -10.28 -5.18
N LEU A 112 -19.44 -9.73 -4.71
CA LEU A 112 -19.36 -9.00 -3.44
C LEU A 112 -20.20 -7.71 -3.50
N PHE A 113 -20.09 -6.92 -4.57
CA PHE A 113 -20.91 -5.73 -4.77
C PHE A 113 -22.41 -6.05 -4.81
N PHE A 114 -22.78 -7.18 -5.42
CA PHE A 114 -24.15 -7.66 -5.43
C PHE A 114 -24.64 -8.00 -4.01
N LEU A 115 -23.85 -8.77 -3.25
CA LEU A 115 -24.20 -9.16 -1.87
C LEU A 115 -24.31 -7.96 -0.93
N MET A 116 -23.45 -6.95 -1.12
CA MET A 116 -23.42 -5.77 -0.26
C MET A 116 -24.27 -4.60 -0.76
N ARG A 117 -25.05 -4.79 -1.82
CA ARG A 117 -25.83 -3.72 -2.46
C ARG A 117 -26.70 -2.94 -1.48
N ASP A 118 -27.29 -3.63 -0.51
CA ASP A 118 -28.19 -3.02 0.47
C ASP A 118 -27.44 -2.24 1.56
N TYR A 119 -26.15 -2.50 1.74
CA TYR A 119 -25.26 -1.82 2.70
C TYR A 119 -24.44 -0.67 2.07
N LEU A 120 -24.19 -0.73 0.76
CA LEU A 120 -23.31 0.20 0.05
C LEU A 120 -23.94 1.57 -0.24
N GLY A 121 -25.26 1.70 -0.10
CA GLY A 121 -26.01 2.90 -0.47
C GLY A 121 -26.04 3.10 -1.99
N ARG A 122 -27.14 3.67 -2.51
CA ARG A 122 -27.36 3.85 -3.98
C ARG A 122 -26.28 4.67 -4.70
N ARG A 123 -25.39 5.37 -3.98
CA ARG A 123 -24.34 6.24 -4.54
C ARG A 123 -23.02 5.54 -4.86
N LYS A 124 -22.78 4.29 -4.39
CA LYS A 124 -21.45 3.67 -4.47
C LYS A 124 -21.24 2.62 -5.56
N VAL A 125 -22.22 2.27 -6.39
CA VAL A 125 -22.06 1.25 -7.45
C VAL A 125 -21.50 1.90 -8.73
N ALA A 126 -20.27 2.42 -8.67
CA ALA A 126 -19.52 2.78 -9.87
C ALA A 126 -18.81 1.53 -10.39
N LYS A 127 -18.75 1.38 -11.71
CA LYS A 127 -18.30 0.17 -12.42
C LYS A 127 -16.79 -0.12 -12.26
N ASP A 128 -16.02 0.86 -11.76
CA ASP A 128 -14.56 0.84 -11.74
C ASP A 128 -13.96 0.91 -10.32
N LYS A 129 -14.69 0.43 -9.30
CA LYS A 129 -14.19 0.44 -7.92
C LYS A 129 -13.39 -0.81 -7.59
N SER A 130 -12.23 -0.61 -6.98
CA SER A 130 -11.42 -1.68 -6.41
C SER A 130 -12.00 -2.15 -5.08
N PHE A 131 -11.59 -3.34 -4.63
CA PHE A 131 -11.87 -3.80 -3.26
C PHE A 131 -11.40 -2.80 -2.21
N LEU A 132 -10.26 -2.13 -2.43
CA LEU A 132 -9.67 -1.20 -1.47
C LEU A 132 -10.49 0.10 -1.31
N ASP A 133 -11.31 0.46 -2.29
CA ASP A 133 -12.23 1.60 -2.22
C ASP A 133 -13.46 1.33 -1.34
N LEU A 134 -13.70 0.05 -1.05
CA LEU A 134 -14.82 -0.40 -0.24
C LEU A 134 -14.53 -0.34 1.26
N VAL A 135 -13.26 -0.52 1.64
CA VAL A 135 -12.77 -0.70 3.02
C VAL A 135 -12.02 0.51 3.60
#